data_AF-A0A9E2DG64-F1
#
_entry.id   AF-A0A9E2DG64-F1
#
_cell.length_a   1.000
_cell.length_b   1.000
_cell.length_c   1.000
_cell.angle_alpha   90.00
_cell.angle_beta   90.00
_cell.angle_gamma   90.00
#
_symmetry.space_group_name_H-M   'P 1'
#
loop_
_entity.id
_entity.type
_entity.pdbx_description
1 polymer ?
#
loop_
_entity_poly.entity_id
_entity_poly.type
_entity_poly.pdbx_seq_one_letter_code
_entity_poly.pdbx_strand_id
1 'polypeptide(L)'
;MANVQTSTRFGGMENASAIFYSEKGIADGRNIEGTVSHEIAHQWFGDAVTEENWHHLWLSEGFATYFGALFFENADGKESFDKKMKSSLNRVINSKVSNRPIIDYEQKDLFKLLNSNNYPKGGWVLHMLRGYLGDKIFFEGIREYYKTYIHKSVLTDQFQRIMEDVSGESLDWFFEQWIFKPGYPRFLYEEDWEIKSGSKETLNIKITQVQKKEWPIFEIPTEICWYNDCREINLEKNVNTFKFDFDKKPLVKGTIDPKGWVLKEIVN
;
A
#
# COMPACT_ATOMS: atom_id res chain seq x y z
N MET A 1 22.73 16.82 -9.16
CA MET A 1 21.31 16.72 -9.54
C MET A 1 20.81 18.13 -9.80
N ALA A 2 20.36 18.40 -11.02
CA ALA A 2 19.73 19.67 -11.38
C ALA A 2 18.21 19.57 -11.20
N ASN A 3 17.57 20.68 -10.83
CA ASN A 3 16.12 20.81 -10.73
C ASN A 3 15.69 21.92 -11.69
N VAL A 4 14.85 21.59 -12.67
CA VAL A 4 14.57 22.43 -13.83
C VAL A 4 13.08 22.67 -13.94
N GLN A 5 12.67 23.92 -14.13
CA GLN A 5 11.30 24.28 -14.41
C GLN A 5 11.03 24.16 -15.92
N THR A 6 9.93 23.51 -16.32
CA THR A 6 9.61 23.25 -17.74
C THR A 6 8.12 23.24 -18.05
N SER A 7 7.78 23.36 -19.34
CA SER A 7 6.43 23.26 -19.91
C SER A 7 6.00 21.79 -20.10
N THR A 8 5.91 21.04 -19.00
CA THR A 8 5.40 19.65 -19.01
C THR A 8 3.89 19.59 -18.79
N ARG A 9 3.24 18.55 -19.34
CA ARG A 9 1.83 18.21 -19.06
C ARG A 9 1.65 17.44 -17.75
N PHE A 10 2.73 16.92 -17.18
CA PHE A 10 2.75 16.17 -15.93
C PHE A 10 3.10 17.07 -14.73
N GLY A 11 3.06 16.53 -13.51
CA GLY A 11 3.48 17.26 -12.30
C GLY A 11 5.00 17.47 -12.27
N GLY A 12 5.75 16.40 -12.55
CA GLY A 12 7.18 16.37 -12.77
C GLY A 12 7.56 15.31 -13.82
N MET A 13 8.85 15.20 -14.11
CA MET A 13 9.48 14.14 -14.90
C MET A 13 10.90 13.92 -14.37
N GLU A 14 11.22 12.68 -14.08
CA GLU A 14 12.35 12.20 -13.30
C GLU A 14 13.70 12.14 -14.03
N ASN A 15 13.86 12.80 -15.18
CA ASN A 15 15.02 12.57 -16.07
C ASN A 15 16.34 12.49 -15.29
N ALA A 16 17.08 11.40 -15.49
CA ALA A 16 18.34 11.13 -14.80
C ALA A 16 19.25 12.36 -14.77
N SER A 17 19.69 12.73 -13.56
CA SER A 17 20.53 13.90 -13.26
C SER A 17 19.90 15.29 -13.41
N ALA A 18 18.71 15.42 -14.00
CA ALA A 18 18.00 16.67 -14.23
C ALA A 18 16.47 16.52 -14.12
N ILE A 19 15.93 16.68 -12.91
CA ILE A 19 14.48 16.53 -12.66
C ILE A 19 13.73 17.77 -13.17
N PHE A 20 12.65 17.52 -13.90
CA PHE A 20 11.86 18.56 -14.56
C PHE A 20 10.53 18.74 -13.82
N TYR A 21 10.18 19.96 -13.43
CA TYR A 21 8.94 20.29 -12.72
C TYR A 21 8.04 21.20 -13.54
N SER A 22 6.72 21.06 -13.35
CA SER A 22 5.72 21.90 -14.01
C SER A 22 5.86 23.37 -13.63
N GLU A 23 6.21 24.21 -14.62
CA GLU A 23 6.22 25.68 -14.49
C GLU A 23 4.90 26.23 -13.97
N LYS A 24 3.78 25.76 -14.52
CA LYS A 24 2.45 26.21 -14.12
C LYS A 24 2.20 25.90 -12.64
N GLY A 25 2.67 24.76 -12.14
CA GLY A 25 2.51 24.41 -10.73
C GLY A 25 3.20 25.37 -9.78
N ILE A 26 4.43 25.75 -10.12
CA ILE A 26 5.22 26.70 -9.35
C ILE A 26 4.60 28.10 -9.46
N ALA A 27 4.25 28.54 -10.68
CA ALA A 27 3.65 29.85 -10.93
C ALA A 27 2.30 30.04 -10.20
N ASP A 28 1.50 28.98 -10.09
CA ASP A 28 0.22 28.99 -9.36
C ASP A 28 0.40 28.98 -7.82
N GLY A 29 1.64 28.96 -7.31
CA GLY A 29 1.94 28.91 -5.87
C GLY A 29 1.58 27.58 -5.21
N ARG A 30 1.47 26.48 -5.98
CA ARG A 30 1.15 25.17 -5.43
C ARG A 30 2.30 24.67 -4.56
N ASN A 31 1.97 24.04 -3.43
CA ASN A 31 2.97 23.23 -2.71
C ASN A 31 3.28 21.98 -3.57
N ILE A 32 4.53 21.91 -4.05
CA ILE A 32 5.04 20.82 -4.89
C ILE A 32 5.98 19.87 -4.15
N GLU A 33 6.15 19.97 -2.83
CA GLU A 33 7.08 19.09 -2.08
C GLU A 33 6.76 17.60 -2.28
N GLY A 34 5.48 17.26 -2.39
CA GLY A 34 5.05 15.90 -2.70
C GLY A 34 5.52 15.44 -4.08
N THR A 35 5.50 16.33 -5.08
CA THR A 35 6.06 16.04 -6.41
C THR A 35 7.57 15.96 -6.33
N VAL A 36 8.24 16.92 -5.68
CA VAL A 36 9.70 16.95 -5.54
C VAL A 36 10.24 15.67 -4.90
N SER A 37 9.65 15.23 -3.79
CA SER A 37 10.04 14.00 -3.10
C SER A 37 9.78 12.74 -3.93
N HIS A 38 8.67 12.68 -4.68
CA HIS A 38 8.38 11.61 -5.65
C HIS A 38 9.45 11.54 -6.75
N GLU A 39 9.73 12.66 -7.41
CA GLU A 39 10.72 12.69 -8.50
C GLU A 39 12.15 12.41 -8.01
N ILE A 40 12.50 12.81 -6.78
CA ILE A 40 13.79 12.48 -6.19
C ILE A 40 13.91 10.97 -5.91
N ALA A 41 12.83 10.34 -5.45
CA ALA A 41 12.82 8.90 -5.19
C ALA A 41 13.10 8.09 -6.47
N HIS A 42 12.67 8.61 -7.63
CA HIS A 42 12.93 7.97 -8.93
C HIS A 42 14.42 7.81 -9.27
N GLN A 43 15.30 8.63 -8.69
CA GLN A 43 16.74 8.52 -8.90
C GLN A 43 17.30 7.17 -8.42
N TRP A 44 16.62 6.51 -7.47
CA TRP A 44 16.90 5.13 -7.09
C TRP A 44 15.99 4.12 -7.81
N PHE A 45 14.69 4.40 -7.91
CA PHE A 45 13.68 3.48 -8.44
C PHE A 45 12.91 4.09 -9.63
N GLY A 46 13.29 3.71 -10.83
CA GLY A 46 12.85 4.31 -12.09
C GLY A 46 14.05 4.61 -12.99
N ASP A 47 15.08 5.25 -12.44
CA ASP A 47 16.32 5.57 -13.13
C ASP A 47 17.42 4.51 -12.91
N ALA A 48 17.89 4.38 -11.66
CA ALA A 48 19.02 3.51 -11.35
C ALA A 48 18.64 2.02 -11.37
N VAL A 49 17.45 1.69 -10.84
CA VAL A 49 16.81 0.38 -11.00
C VAL A 49 15.51 0.64 -11.74
N THR A 50 15.37 0.13 -12.95
CA THR A 50 14.21 0.42 -13.81
C THR A 50 13.39 -0.85 -14.07
N GLU A 51 12.15 -0.72 -14.52
CA GLU A 51 11.35 -1.86 -14.92
C GLU A 51 11.79 -2.44 -16.29
N GLU A 52 11.72 -3.77 -16.44
CA GLU A 52 12.03 -4.44 -17.72
C GLU A 52 11.06 -4.09 -18.83
N ASN A 53 9.80 -3.84 -18.48
CA ASN A 53 8.79 -3.38 -19.41
C ASN A 53 7.63 -2.69 -18.68
N TRP A 54 6.82 -1.96 -19.43
CA TRP A 54 5.76 -1.11 -18.90
C TRP A 54 4.69 -1.81 -18.08
N HIS A 55 4.49 -3.13 -18.20
CA HIS A 55 3.56 -3.83 -17.31
C HIS A 55 4.05 -3.81 -15.85
N HIS A 56 5.36 -3.67 -15.63
CA HIS A 56 6.00 -3.59 -14.31
C HIS A 56 6.24 -2.15 -13.83
N LEU A 57 5.60 -1.16 -14.46
CA LEU A 57 5.71 0.27 -14.15
C LEU A 57 5.57 0.61 -12.65
N TRP A 58 4.78 -0.16 -11.89
CA TRP A 58 4.65 0.04 -10.45
C TRP A 58 5.99 -0.07 -9.67
N LEU A 59 7.00 -0.76 -10.21
CA LEU A 59 8.34 -0.84 -9.61
C LEU A 59 9.04 0.52 -9.60
N SER A 60 8.70 1.40 -10.54
CA SER A 60 9.12 2.80 -10.54
C SER A 60 8.09 3.65 -9.77
N GLU A 61 6.84 3.66 -10.23
CA GLU A 61 5.83 4.62 -9.78
C GLU A 61 5.28 4.35 -8.38
N GLY A 62 5.16 3.07 -8.02
CA GLY A 62 4.73 2.66 -6.68
C GLY A 62 5.83 2.93 -5.65
N PHE A 63 7.09 2.67 -6.01
CA PHE A 63 8.25 3.01 -5.18
C PHE A 63 8.38 4.51 -4.97
N ALA A 64 8.35 5.31 -6.03
CA ALA A 64 8.43 6.77 -5.91
C ALA A 64 7.24 7.34 -5.10
N THR A 65 6.04 6.80 -5.29
CA THR A 65 4.87 7.19 -4.48
C THR A 65 5.09 6.90 -3.00
N TYR A 66 5.62 5.72 -2.66
CA TYR A 66 5.81 5.30 -1.26
C TYR A 66 6.99 6.00 -0.59
N PHE A 67 8.15 6.05 -1.25
CA PHE A 67 9.35 6.71 -0.73
C PHE A 67 9.17 8.23 -0.66
N GLY A 68 8.42 8.82 -1.59
CA GLY A 68 7.97 10.20 -1.49
C GLY A 68 7.10 10.45 -0.26
N ALA A 69 6.28 9.49 0.17
CA ALA A 69 5.55 9.59 1.43
C ALA A 69 6.46 9.41 2.65
N LEU A 70 7.42 8.48 2.62
CA LEU A 70 8.39 8.25 3.71
C LEU A 70 9.25 9.48 4.00
N PHE A 71 9.51 10.33 3.00
CA PHE A 71 10.13 11.63 3.23
C PHE A 71 9.37 12.46 4.28
N PHE A 72 8.04 12.52 4.20
CA PHE A 72 7.20 13.24 5.17
C PHE A 72 7.14 12.54 6.53
N GLU A 73 7.26 11.20 6.57
CA GLU A 73 7.40 10.48 7.85
C GLU A 73 8.65 10.96 8.60
N ASN A 74 9.77 11.09 7.88
CA ASN A 74 11.04 11.50 8.46
C ASN A 74 11.13 13.01 8.73
N ALA A 75 10.58 13.85 7.85
CA ALA A 75 10.65 15.30 7.97
C ALA A 75 9.63 15.87 8.98
N ASP A 76 8.38 15.38 8.92
CA ASP A 76 7.23 15.97 9.62
C ASP A 76 6.57 14.99 10.62
N GLY A 77 7.01 13.73 10.66
CA GLY A 77 6.49 12.71 11.55
C GLY A 77 5.33 11.89 10.98
N LYS A 78 4.94 10.87 11.76
CA LYS A 78 3.97 9.83 11.35
C LYS A 78 2.62 10.40 10.91
N GLU A 79 2.11 11.44 11.55
CA GLU A 79 0.80 12.01 11.19
C GLU A 79 0.79 12.57 9.75
N SER A 80 1.90 13.17 9.32
CA SER A 80 2.05 13.69 7.95
C SER A 80 2.05 12.54 6.94
N PHE A 81 2.81 11.48 7.24
CA PHE A 81 2.83 10.23 6.46
C PHE A 81 1.44 9.59 6.36
N ASP A 82 0.73 9.44 7.49
CA ASP A 82 -0.60 8.83 7.53
C ASP A 82 -1.61 9.62 6.68
N LYS A 83 -1.51 10.96 6.66
CA LYS A 83 -2.33 11.81 5.76
C LYS A 83 -2.04 11.53 4.29
N LYS A 84 -0.77 11.33 3.91
CA LYS A 84 -0.39 10.98 2.53
C LYS A 84 -0.90 9.59 2.15
N MET A 85 -0.69 8.59 3.00
CA MET A 85 -1.17 7.23 2.75
C MET A 85 -2.69 7.16 2.67
N LYS A 86 -3.40 7.89 3.54
CA LYS A 86 -4.87 8.03 3.47
C LYS A 86 -5.34 8.70 2.18
N SER A 87 -4.62 9.72 1.68
CA SER A 87 -4.91 10.32 0.37
C SER A 87 -4.74 9.31 -0.75
N SER A 88 -3.65 8.53 -0.74
CA SER A 88 -3.43 7.44 -1.69
C SER A 88 -4.53 6.36 -1.61
N LEU A 89 -4.96 5.98 -0.41
CA LEU A 89 -6.06 5.03 -0.21
C LEU A 89 -7.35 5.53 -0.86
N ASN A 90 -7.71 6.80 -0.62
CA ASN A 90 -8.89 7.41 -1.23
C ASN A 90 -8.80 7.44 -2.77
N ARG A 91 -7.60 7.65 -3.33
CA ARG A 91 -7.39 7.59 -4.79
C ARG A 91 -7.55 6.18 -5.37
N VAL A 92 -7.28 5.13 -4.58
CA VAL A 92 -7.52 3.74 -4.99
C VAL A 92 -9.01 3.39 -4.91
N ILE A 93 -9.66 3.68 -3.77
CA ILE A 93 -11.06 3.34 -3.53
C ILE A 93 -12.00 4.05 -4.53
N ASN A 94 -11.71 5.30 -4.86
CA ASN A 94 -12.52 6.06 -5.83
C ASN A 94 -12.14 5.79 -7.30
N SER A 95 -11.18 4.91 -7.56
CA SER A 95 -10.71 4.65 -8.92
C SER A 95 -11.60 3.67 -9.68
N LYS A 96 -11.85 3.96 -10.96
CA LYS A 96 -12.52 3.03 -11.87
C LYS A 96 -11.60 1.90 -12.35
N VAL A 97 -10.27 2.07 -12.23
CA VAL A 97 -9.29 1.08 -12.69
C VAL A 97 -9.07 -0.07 -11.70
N SER A 98 -9.63 0.00 -10.49
CA SER A 98 -9.45 -1.03 -9.45
C SER A 98 -10.00 -2.42 -9.84
N ASN A 99 -10.77 -2.54 -10.94
CA ASN A 99 -11.17 -3.83 -11.51
C ASN A 99 -10.07 -4.52 -12.33
N ARG A 100 -8.90 -3.90 -12.45
CA ARG A 100 -7.73 -4.45 -13.13
C ARG A 100 -6.64 -4.72 -12.09
N PRO A 101 -5.75 -5.70 -12.30
CA PRO A 101 -4.56 -5.89 -11.46
C PRO A 101 -3.55 -4.74 -11.64
N ILE A 102 -2.47 -4.74 -10.85
CA ILE A 102 -1.32 -3.85 -11.08
C ILE A 102 -0.57 -4.33 -12.34
N ILE A 103 -0.20 -5.61 -12.37
CA ILE A 103 0.34 -6.25 -13.57
C ILE A 103 -0.82 -6.62 -14.51
N ASP A 104 -1.18 -5.68 -15.38
CA ASP A 104 -2.26 -5.85 -16.37
C ASP A 104 -1.70 -6.13 -17.76
N TYR A 105 -1.40 -7.40 -18.06
CA TYR A 105 -0.91 -7.82 -19.38
C TYR A 105 -1.91 -7.63 -20.52
N GLU A 106 -3.19 -7.38 -20.23
CA GLU A 106 -4.19 -7.08 -21.26
C GLU A 106 -4.12 -5.63 -21.72
N GLN A 107 -3.61 -4.72 -20.88
CA GLN A 107 -3.46 -3.32 -21.25
C GLN A 107 -2.26 -3.12 -22.17
N LYS A 108 -2.51 -2.63 -23.39
CA LYS A 108 -1.46 -2.38 -24.40
C LYS A 108 -1.11 -0.90 -24.55
N ASP A 109 -1.96 -0.01 -24.05
CA ASP A 109 -1.71 1.42 -24.05
C ASP A 109 -0.96 1.83 -22.77
N LEU A 110 0.30 2.24 -22.94
CA LEU A 110 1.16 2.73 -21.86
C LEU A 110 0.49 3.83 -21.04
N PHE A 111 -0.18 4.80 -21.69
CA PHE A 111 -0.78 5.92 -20.96
C PHE A 111 -1.93 5.48 -20.07
N LYS A 112 -2.54 4.31 -20.34
CA LYS A 112 -3.55 3.73 -19.46
C LYS A 112 -2.95 2.97 -18.28
N LEU A 113 -1.67 2.62 -18.31
CA LEU A 113 -0.94 2.05 -17.16
C LEU A 113 -0.56 3.15 -16.15
N LEU A 114 -0.45 4.41 -16.58
CA LEU A 114 -0.24 5.56 -15.70
C LEU A 114 -1.52 5.89 -14.89
N ASN A 115 -1.82 5.09 -13.86
CA ASN A 115 -3.13 5.08 -13.20
C ASN A 115 -3.06 4.80 -11.68
N SER A 116 -4.21 4.75 -11.01
CA SER A 116 -4.30 4.52 -9.56
C SER A 116 -3.77 3.15 -9.09
N ASN A 117 -3.65 2.15 -9.97
CA ASN A 117 -3.05 0.86 -9.61
C ASN A 117 -1.51 0.98 -9.53
N ASN A 118 -0.87 1.56 -10.54
CA ASN A 118 0.60 1.62 -10.58
C ASN A 118 1.20 2.63 -9.60
N TYR A 119 0.47 3.71 -9.25
CA TYR A 119 0.95 4.74 -8.32
C TYR A 119 0.49 4.48 -6.88
N PRO A 120 -0.74 4.88 -6.44
CA PRO A 120 -1.13 4.77 -5.05
C PRO A 120 -1.35 3.32 -4.60
N LYS A 121 -1.93 2.41 -5.41
CA LYS A 121 -2.04 1.00 -4.99
C LYS A 121 -0.65 0.36 -4.90
N GLY A 122 0.23 0.58 -5.87
CA GLY A 122 1.63 0.15 -5.83
C GLY A 122 2.37 0.62 -4.57
N GLY A 123 2.22 1.90 -4.20
CA GLY A 123 2.78 2.41 -2.95
C GLY A 123 2.16 1.78 -1.69
N TRP A 124 0.86 1.48 -1.71
CA TRP A 124 0.20 0.73 -0.65
C TRP A 124 0.70 -0.73 -0.54
N VAL A 125 1.06 -1.38 -1.65
CA VAL A 125 1.67 -2.72 -1.61
C VAL A 125 2.98 -2.69 -0.82
N LEU A 126 3.84 -1.71 -1.07
CA LEU A 126 5.09 -1.54 -0.29
C LEU A 126 4.81 -1.24 1.18
N HIS A 127 3.80 -0.41 1.47
CA HIS A 127 3.41 -0.11 2.84
C HIS A 127 2.91 -1.34 3.60
N MET A 128 2.04 -2.14 2.97
CA MET A 128 1.55 -3.41 3.52
C MET A 128 2.68 -4.40 3.73
N LEU A 129 3.62 -4.49 2.79
CA LEU A 129 4.77 -5.37 2.89
C LEU A 129 5.68 -4.98 4.06
N ARG A 130 5.92 -3.66 4.27
CA ARG A 130 6.61 -3.14 5.45
C ARG A 130 5.88 -3.48 6.74
N GLY A 131 4.56 -3.34 6.76
CA GLY A 131 3.73 -3.68 7.93
C GLY A 131 3.80 -5.17 8.29
N TYR A 132 3.83 -6.04 7.29
CA TYR A 132 3.89 -7.48 7.45
C TYR A 132 5.27 -7.98 7.88
N LEU A 133 6.33 -7.59 7.16
CA LEU A 133 7.71 -8.04 7.43
C LEU A 133 8.36 -7.29 8.61
N GLY A 134 7.82 -6.12 8.96
CA GLY A 134 8.44 -5.18 9.88
C GLY A 134 9.59 -4.38 9.26
N ASP A 135 9.89 -3.24 9.87
CA ASP A 135 10.83 -2.25 9.34
C ASP A 135 12.22 -2.81 9.02
N LYS A 136 12.77 -3.64 9.90
CA LYS A 136 14.13 -4.16 9.74
C LYS A 136 14.27 -4.98 8.46
N ILE A 137 13.42 -6.00 8.31
CA ILE A 137 13.45 -6.92 7.16
C ILE A 137 13.07 -6.17 5.87
N PHE A 138 12.05 -5.33 5.94
CA PHE A 138 11.62 -4.53 4.78
C PHE A 138 12.77 -3.67 4.23
N PHE A 139 13.40 -2.85 5.06
CA PHE A 139 14.46 -1.96 4.60
C PHE A 139 15.77 -2.70 4.28
N GLU A 140 16.02 -3.86 4.87
CA GLU A 140 17.10 -4.75 4.44
C GLU A 140 16.86 -5.27 3.02
N GLY A 141 15.63 -5.74 2.74
CA GLY A 141 15.20 -6.18 1.41
C GLY A 141 15.30 -5.09 0.35
N ILE A 142 14.84 -3.87 0.65
CA ILE A 142 14.98 -2.74 -0.29
C ILE A 142 16.45 -2.44 -0.62
N ARG A 143 17.35 -2.48 0.38
CA ARG A 143 18.78 -2.23 0.15
C ARG A 143 19.41 -3.32 -0.70
N GLU A 144 19.08 -4.59 -0.45
CA GLU A 144 19.60 -5.69 -1.27
C GLU A 144 19.03 -5.66 -2.69
N TYR A 145 17.75 -5.29 -2.84
CA TYR A 145 17.11 -5.10 -4.14
C TYR A 145 17.85 -4.05 -4.96
N TYR A 146 18.07 -2.86 -4.37
CA TYR A 146 18.82 -1.80 -5.03
C TYR A 146 20.25 -2.23 -5.38
N LYS A 147 20.97 -2.81 -4.42
CA LYS A 147 22.37 -3.26 -4.62
C LYS A 147 22.50 -4.31 -5.74
N THR A 148 21.53 -5.21 -5.85
CA THR A 148 21.54 -6.30 -6.84
C THR A 148 21.25 -5.80 -8.26
N TYR A 149 20.33 -4.84 -8.38
CA TYR A 149 19.78 -4.41 -9.66
C TYR A 149 20.16 -2.99 -10.07
N ILE A 150 21.03 -2.31 -9.34
CA ILE A 150 21.56 -1.01 -9.78
C ILE A 150 22.15 -1.12 -11.20
N HIS A 151 21.71 -0.20 -12.07
CA HIS A 151 21.99 -0.15 -13.50
C HIS A 151 21.41 -1.32 -14.32
N LYS A 152 20.33 -1.93 -13.84
CA LYS A 152 19.61 -3.00 -14.53
C LYS A 152 18.11 -2.73 -14.56
N SER A 153 17.46 -3.46 -15.44
CA SER A 153 16.01 -3.58 -15.52
C SER A 153 15.52 -4.82 -14.75
N VAL A 154 14.30 -4.73 -14.21
CA VAL A 154 13.76 -5.71 -13.25
C VAL A 154 12.30 -6.05 -13.55
N LEU A 155 11.93 -7.32 -13.38
CA LEU A 155 10.56 -7.82 -13.31
C LEU A 155 10.07 -7.90 -11.85
N THR A 156 8.75 -7.92 -11.66
CA THR A 156 8.15 -7.98 -10.31
C THR A 156 8.56 -9.25 -9.55
N ASP A 157 8.69 -10.38 -10.22
CA ASP A 157 9.07 -11.65 -9.57
C ASP A 157 10.51 -11.60 -9.05
N GLN A 158 11.39 -10.84 -9.69
CA GLN A 158 12.75 -10.61 -9.19
C GLN A 158 12.77 -9.74 -7.94
N PHE A 159 11.93 -8.70 -7.86
CA PHE A 159 11.75 -7.95 -6.62
C PHE A 159 11.17 -8.84 -5.51
N GLN A 160 10.13 -9.63 -5.81
CA GLN A 160 9.56 -10.59 -4.87
C GLN A 160 10.63 -11.53 -4.31
N ARG A 161 11.44 -12.16 -5.18
CA ARG A 161 12.51 -13.08 -4.76
C ARG A 161 13.49 -12.45 -3.79
N ILE A 162 13.90 -11.20 -4.00
CA ILE A 162 14.79 -10.50 -3.06
C ILE A 162 14.12 -10.35 -1.69
N MET A 163 12.84 -9.99 -1.65
CA MET A 163 12.12 -9.83 -0.41
C MET A 163 11.96 -11.17 0.33
N GLU A 164 11.72 -12.26 -0.41
CA GLU A 164 11.65 -13.64 0.13
C GLU A 164 13.01 -14.14 0.64
N ASP A 165 14.09 -13.88 -0.11
CA ASP A 165 15.45 -14.26 0.28
C ASP A 165 15.86 -13.58 1.60
N VAL A 166 15.48 -12.32 1.78
CA VAL A 166 15.80 -11.54 3.00
C VAL A 166 14.86 -11.86 4.16
N SER A 167 13.56 -12.09 3.90
CA SER A 167 12.60 -12.44 4.95
C SER A 167 12.74 -13.89 5.43
N GLY A 168 13.19 -14.78 4.55
CA GLY A 168 13.22 -16.23 4.81
C GLY A 168 11.85 -16.91 4.70
N GLU A 169 10.84 -16.23 4.16
CA GLU A 169 9.49 -16.78 3.96
C GLU A 169 8.96 -16.52 2.54
N SER A 170 8.07 -17.40 2.08
CA SER A 170 7.40 -17.21 0.78
C SER A 170 6.39 -16.07 0.87
N LEU A 171 6.41 -15.20 -0.13
CA LEU A 171 5.51 -14.06 -0.28
C LEU A 171 4.56 -14.25 -1.47
N ASP A 172 4.45 -15.47 -2.01
CA ASP A 172 3.58 -15.79 -3.14
C ASP A 172 2.14 -15.36 -2.88
N TRP A 173 1.60 -15.67 -1.70
CA TRP A 173 0.24 -15.31 -1.30
C TRP A 173 0.03 -13.78 -1.34
N PHE A 174 1.04 -13.02 -0.90
CA PHE A 174 1.00 -11.57 -0.80
C PHE A 174 1.03 -10.94 -2.21
N PHE A 175 2.01 -11.33 -3.03
CA PHE A 175 2.15 -10.78 -4.37
C PHE A 175 1.00 -11.21 -5.28
N GLU A 176 0.53 -12.46 -5.20
CA GLU A 176 -0.61 -12.94 -5.99
C GLU A 176 -1.83 -12.02 -5.81
N GLN A 177 -2.26 -11.78 -4.57
CA GLN A 177 -3.48 -11.00 -4.34
C GLN A 177 -3.31 -9.49 -4.55
N TRP A 178 -2.13 -8.92 -4.24
CA TRP A 178 -1.95 -7.47 -4.26
C TRP A 178 -1.45 -6.93 -5.59
N ILE A 179 -0.64 -7.71 -6.32
CA ILE A 179 -0.06 -7.33 -7.61
C ILE A 179 -0.84 -7.92 -8.77
N PHE A 180 -1.11 -9.23 -8.73
CA PHE A 180 -1.61 -10.00 -9.88
C PHE A 180 -3.14 -10.13 -9.90
N LYS A 181 -3.84 -9.79 -8.81
CA LYS A 181 -5.30 -9.74 -8.76
C LYS A 181 -5.87 -8.32 -8.67
N PRO A 182 -7.08 -8.09 -9.23
CA PRO A 182 -7.76 -6.81 -9.12
C PRO A 182 -8.32 -6.58 -7.72
N GLY A 183 -8.69 -5.33 -7.45
CA GLY A 183 -9.48 -4.98 -6.29
C GLY A 183 -8.70 -4.72 -5.02
N TYR A 184 -9.46 -4.64 -3.93
CA TYR A 184 -9.03 -4.48 -2.54
C TYR A 184 -10.15 -5.01 -1.63
N PRO A 185 -9.86 -5.40 -0.38
CA PRO A 185 -10.86 -5.93 0.56
C PRO A 185 -11.86 -4.84 0.98
N ARG A 186 -13.14 -5.21 1.02
CA ARG A 186 -14.20 -4.40 1.61
C ARG A 186 -14.82 -5.18 2.76
N PHE A 187 -14.80 -4.64 3.97
CA PHE A 187 -15.24 -5.36 5.16
C PHE A 187 -16.56 -4.84 5.69
N LEU A 188 -17.55 -5.72 5.82
CA LEU A 188 -18.68 -5.51 6.70
C LEU A 188 -18.32 -6.10 8.07
N TYR A 189 -18.32 -5.25 9.10
CA TYR A 189 -17.88 -5.60 10.44
C TYR A 189 -19.03 -5.51 11.45
N GLU A 190 -19.31 -6.63 12.11
CA GLU A 190 -20.40 -6.81 13.04
C GLU A 190 -19.87 -7.29 14.40
N GLU A 191 -20.37 -6.68 15.48
CA GLU A 191 -20.10 -7.08 16.87
C GLU A 191 -21.42 -7.46 17.54
N ASP A 192 -21.44 -8.62 18.19
CA ASP A 192 -22.56 -9.09 18.99
C ASP A 192 -22.09 -9.57 20.37
N TRP A 193 -22.79 -9.18 21.42
CA TRP A 193 -22.37 -9.42 22.81
C TRP A 193 -23.29 -10.42 23.50
N GLU A 194 -22.70 -11.52 23.97
CA GLU A 194 -23.35 -12.50 24.83
C GLU A 194 -22.97 -12.26 26.29
N ILE A 195 -23.97 -12.00 27.13
CA ILE A 195 -23.79 -11.94 28.58
C ILE A 195 -23.81 -13.39 29.10
N LYS A 196 -22.67 -13.88 29.61
CA LYS A 196 -22.64 -15.14 30.35
C LYS A 196 -23.03 -14.87 31.81
N SER A 197 -23.69 -15.83 32.46
CA SER A 197 -23.97 -15.77 33.90
C SER A 197 -22.64 -15.80 34.69
N GLY A 198 -22.14 -14.62 35.05
CA GLY A 198 -20.82 -14.40 35.61
C GLY A 198 -20.26 -13.07 35.11
N SER A 199 -19.28 -12.48 35.78
CA SER A 199 -18.75 -11.14 35.46
C SER A 199 -18.02 -11.03 34.10
N LYS A 200 -18.09 -12.04 33.22
CA LYS A 200 -17.41 -12.05 31.92
C LYS A 200 -18.41 -11.91 30.79
N GLU A 201 -18.11 -11.00 29.88
CA GLU A 201 -18.89 -10.78 28.66
C GLU A 201 -18.14 -11.39 27.47
N THR A 202 -18.84 -12.17 26.65
CA THR A 202 -18.26 -12.76 25.43
C THR A 202 -18.68 -11.90 24.23
N LEU A 203 -17.70 -11.42 23.48
CA LEU A 203 -17.91 -10.73 22.22
C LEU A 203 -17.77 -11.72 21.06
N ASN A 204 -18.82 -11.86 20.27
CA ASN A 204 -18.79 -12.50 18.96
C ASN A 204 -18.53 -11.42 17.90
N ILE A 205 -17.57 -11.66 17.04
CA ILE A 205 -17.24 -10.80 15.91
C ILE A 205 -17.53 -11.56 14.63
N LYS A 206 -18.11 -10.87 13.66
CA LYS A 206 -18.24 -11.35 12.29
C LYS A 206 -17.69 -10.29 11.34
N ILE A 207 -16.71 -10.69 10.54
CA ILE A 207 -16.12 -9.86 9.48
C ILE A 207 -16.41 -10.56 8.15
N THR A 208 -17.18 -9.89 7.29
CA THR A 208 -17.54 -10.40 5.96
C THR A 208 -16.85 -9.58 4.89
N GLN A 209 -16.19 -10.26 3.95
CA GLN A 209 -15.63 -9.66 2.74
C GLN A 209 -16.77 -9.42 1.71
N VAL A 210 -17.09 -8.17 1.44
CA VAL A 210 -18.24 -7.73 0.61
C VAL A 210 -17.83 -7.02 -0.67
N GLN A 211 -16.59 -7.22 -1.11
CA GLN A 211 -16.12 -6.74 -2.41
C GLN A 211 -16.84 -7.42 -3.58
N LYS A 212 -16.54 -6.96 -4.80
CA LYS A 212 -17.11 -7.53 -6.02
C LYS A 212 -16.75 -9.01 -6.16
N LYS A 213 -17.67 -9.79 -6.73
CA LYS A 213 -17.51 -11.25 -6.88
C LYS A 213 -16.30 -11.63 -7.76
N GLU A 214 -15.91 -10.75 -8.68
CA GLU A 214 -14.76 -10.95 -9.57
C GLU A 214 -13.42 -10.68 -8.88
N TRP A 215 -13.42 -10.05 -7.70
CA TRP A 215 -12.22 -9.82 -6.90
C TRP A 215 -11.97 -11.02 -5.99
N PRO A 216 -10.71 -11.33 -5.63
CA PRO A 216 -10.44 -12.46 -4.74
C PRO A 216 -10.98 -12.20 -3.33
N ILE A 217 -11.07 -13.28 -2.57
CA ILE A 217 -11.05 -13.19 -1.10
C ILE A 217 -9.60 -12.93 -0.71
N PHE A 218 -9.38 -11.88 0.08
CA PHE A 218 -8.03 -11.48 0.50
C PHE A 218 -7.67 -12.18 1.80
N GLU A 219 -6.43 -12.65 1.90
CA GLU A 219 -5.79 -13.10 3.14
C GLU A 219 -5.11 -11.92 3.82
N ILE A 220 -5.51 -11.61 5.06
CA ILE A 220 -5.08 -10.41 5.77
C ILE A 220 -4.79 -10.74 7.24
N PRO A 221 -3.53 -11.04 7.57
CA PRO A 221 -3.07 -11.07 8.95
C PRO A 221 -3.06 -9.65 9.50
N THR A 222 -3.79 -9.40 10.58
CA THR A 222 -3.89 -8.07 11.18
C THR A 222 -4.31 -8.14 12.65
N GLU A 223 -4.64 -7.01 13.24
CA GLU A 223 -5.17 -6.90 14.59
C GLU A 223 -6.52 -6.18 14.59
N ILE A 224 -7.32 -6.45 15.60
CA ILE A 224 -8.47 -5.64 15.97
C ILE A 224 -8.29 -5.14 17.39
N CYS A 225 -8.52 -3.84 17.62
CA CYS A 225 -8.30 -3.25 18.93
C CYS A 225 -9.52 -2.53 19.48
N TRP A 226 -9.76 -2.72 20.77
CA TRP A 226 -10.70 -1.96 21.60
C TRP A 226 -9.89 -1.06 22.53
N TYR A 227 -9.64 0.17 22.10
CA TYR A 227 -8.70 1.08 22.78
C TYR A 227 -7.30 0.46 22.87
N ASN A 228 -6.84 0.07 24.07
CA ASN A 228 -5.51 -0.52 24.29
C ASN A 228 -5.50 -2.06 24.29
N ASP A 229 -6.66 -2.72 24.20
CA ASP A 229 -6.73 -4.19 24.08
C ASP A 229 -6.77 -4.58 22.60
N CYS A 230 -5.67 -5.14 22.11
CA CYS A 230 -5.48 -5.55 20.73
C CYS A 230 -5.41 -7.08 20.63
N ARG A 231 -6.13 -7.64 19.65
CA ARG A 231 -6.15 -9.09 19.36
C ARG A 231 -5.76 -9.31 17.91
N GLU A 232 -4.78 -10.19 17.70
CA GLU A 232 -4.42 -10.66 16.37
C GLU A 232 -5.56 -11.49 15.77
N ILE A 233 -5.82 -11.27 14.48
CA ILE A 233 -6.81 -11.99 13.68
C ILE A 233 -6.22 -12.26 12.30
N ASN A 234 -6.57 -13.40 11.71
CA ASN A 234 -6.31 -13.64 10.29
C ASN A 234 -7.62 -13.71 9.53
N LEU A 235 -7.78 -12.85 8.52
CA LEU A 235 -8.95 -12.81 7.65
C LEU A 235 -8.63 -13.59 6.38
N GLU A 236 -9.02 -14.86 6.33
CA GLU A 236 -8.69 -15.77 5.20
C GLU A 236 -9.94 -16.18 4.40
N LYS A 237 -11.13 -16.01 4.99
CA LYS A 237 -12.40 -16.49 4.44
C LYS A 237 -13.30 -15.34 4.00
N ASN A 238 -14.33 -15.68 3.23
CA ASN A 238 -15.40 -14.73 2.91
C ASN A 238 -16.12 -14.23 4.18
N VAL A 239 -16.35 -15.12 5.14
CA VAL A 239 -16.89 -14.80 6.47
C VAL A 239 -15.93 -15.34 7.52
N ASN A 240 -15.40 -14.46 8.36
CA ASN A 240 -14.55 -14.81 9.49
C ASN A 240 -15.29 -14.49 10.78
N THR A 241 -15.28 -15.42 11.73
CA THR A 241 -15.92 -15.24 13.03
C THR A 241 -14.90 -15.44 14.13
N PHE A 242 -14.88 -14.52 15.09
CA PHE A 242 -14.00 -14.59 16.25
C PHE A 242 -14.82 -14.50 17.53
N LYS A 243 -14.31 -15.09 18.61
CA LYS A 243 -14.89 -14.95 19.96
C LYS A 243 -13.81 -14.50 20.92
N PHE A 244 -14.07 -13.42 21.64
CA PHE A 244 -13.17 -12.89 22.67
C PHE A 244 -13.93 -12.71 23.98
N ASP A 245 -13.29 -13.09 25.09
CA ASP A 245 -13.84 -12.88 26.43
C ASP A 245 -13.24 -11.59 27.02
N PHE A 246 -14.10 -10.75 27.60
CA PHE A 246 -13.73 -9.53 28.29
C PHE A 246 -14.20 -9.57 29.74
N ASP A 247 -13.36 -9.06 30.66
CA ASP A 247 -13.77 -8.85 32.06
C ASP A 247 -14.80 -7.74 32.19
N LYS A 248 -14.83 -6.80 31.23
CA LYS A 248 -15.83 -5.74 31.11
C LYS A 248 -15.98 -5.33 29.66
N LYS A 249 -17.21 -5.11 29.20
CA LYS A 249 -17.49 -4.56 27.88
C LYS A 249 -16.71 -3.27 27.61
N PRO A 250 -15.90 -3.20 26.53
CA PRO A 250 -15.32 -1.95 26.07
C PRO A 250 -16.39 -0.92 25.71
N LEU A 251 -16.09 0.35 25.94
CA LEU A 251 -17.01 1.47 25.64
C LEU A 251 -17.00 1.87 24.15
N VAL A 252 -16.07 1.33 23.38
CA VAL A 252 -15.87 1.61 21.95
C VAL A 252 -15.99 0.31 21.17
N LYS A 253 -16.42 0.40 19.91
CA LYS A 253 -16.34 -0.73 18.97
C LYS A 253 -14.87 -1.02 18.62
N GLY A 254 -14.59 -2.25 18.23
CA GLY A 254 -13.27 -2.64 17.75
C GLY A 254 -12.90 -1.90 16.46
N THR A 255 -11.62 -1.60 16.31
CA THR A 255 -11.06 -1.01 15.09
C THR A 255 -10.14 -2.05 14.45
N ILE A 256 -10.49 -2.47 13.22
CA ILE A 256 -9.65 -3.39 12.42
C ILE A 256 -8.46 -2.60 11.89
N ASP A 257 -7.25 -3.14 12.12
CA ASP A 257 -5.97 -2.55 11.70
C ASP A 257 -5.88 -1.05 12.09
N PRO A 258 -5.86 -0.74 13.39
CA PRO A 258 -5.83 0.64 13.87
C PRO A 258 -4.50 1.34 13.58
N LYS A 259 -3.43 0.57 13.35
CA LYS A 259 -2.12 1.10 12.93
C LYS A 259 -2.09 1.52 11.46
N GLY A 260 -3.06 1.08 10.67
CA GLY A 260 -3.28 1.52 9.29
C GLY A 260 -2.40 0.85 8.25
N TRP A 261 -1.95 -0.38 8.50
CA TRP A 261 -1.06 -1.11 7.60
C TRP A 261 -1.76 -1.65 6.36
N VAL A 262 -3.08 -1.90 6.41
CA VAL A 262 -3.83 -2.61 5.38
C VAL A 262 -4.63 -1.65 4.50
N LEU A 263 -4.47 -1.79 3.17
CA LEU A 263 -5.35 -1.17 2.18
C LEU A 263 -6.74 -1.84 2.24
N LYS A 264 -7.71 -1.15 2.84
CA LYS A 264 -9.07 -1.67 3.04
C LYS A 264 -10.14 -0.58 3.00
N GLU A 265 -11.38 -0.99 2.77
CA GLU A 265 -12.57 -0.18 2.98
C GLU A 265 -13.45 -0.85 4.05
N ILE A 266 -13.86 -0.10 5.07
CA ILE A 266 -14.89 -0.56 6.01
C ILE A 266 -16.25 -0.08 5.49
N VAL A 267 -17.16 -1.01 5.27
CA VAL A 267 -18.52 -0.75 4.80
C VAL A 267 -19.43 -0.68 6.02
N ASN A 268 -20.21 0.40 6.11
CA ASN A 268 -21.21 0.62 7.15
C ASN A 268 -22.55 -0.02 6.77
#